data_AF-A0AAD9C4F6-F1
#
_entry.id   AF-A0AAD9C4F6-F1
#
_cell.length_a   1.000
_cell.length_b   1.000
_cell.length_c   1.000
_cell.angle_alpha   90.00
_cell.angle_beta   90.00
_cell.angle_gamma   90.00
#
_symmetry.space_group_name_H-M   'P 1'
#
loop_
_entity.id
_entity.type
_entity.pdbx_description
1 polymer ?
#
loop_
_entity_poly.entity_id
_entity_poly.type
_entity_poly.pdbx_seq_one_letter_code
_entity_poly.pdbx_strand_id
1 'polypeptide(L)'
;MFVRLDIFHWIHRFDAAIRTDSHSKYAVFKSALAGAVLAYNRTDLELLIKAVRAKDLDTFSSVSEEDVVCLYITRDQLQHHVRRVTLGAQETFRLIHLAIEELKGPAGLDQSGVTLFKTPGDIDEMWVGQQRHLECIQDPPGMNMYRVARITTINNVDLPYYKSLRGSNSLEGFHKSPMCSTAISGLPD
;
A
#
# COMPACT_ATOMS: atom_id res chain seq x y z
N MET A 1 -12.59 -20.14 -8.35
CA MET A 1 -11.33 -19.74 -7.69
C MET A 1 -10.95 -18.36 -8.22
N PHE A 2 -10.99 -17.33 -7.39
CA PHE A 2 -10.53 -16.00 -7.81
C PHE A 2 -9.01 -15.96 -7.71
N VAL A 3 -8.33 -15.87 -8.85
CA VAL A 3 -6.88 -15.62 -8.89
C VAL A 3 -6.71 -14.11 -8.66
N ARG A 4 -6.04 -13.76 -7.57
CA ARG A 4 -5.80 -12.38 -7.15
C ARG A 4 -4.32 -12.08 -7.32
N LEU A 5 -4.03 -10.88 -7.82
CA LEU A 5 -2.67 -10.41 -7.95
C LEU A 5 -2.23 -9.87 -6.59
N ASP A 6 -1.13 -10.38 -6.08
CA ASP A 6 -0.53 -9.86 -4.85
C ASP A 6 -0.06 -8.40 -5.04
N ILE A 7 -0.34 -7.55 -4.06
CA ILE A 7 -0.05 -6.10 -4.11
C ILE A 7 1.46 -5.86 -4.23
N PHE A 8 2.27 -6.62 -3.49
CA PHE A 8 3.72 -6.45 -3.53
C PHE A 8 4.25 -6.81 -4.93
N HIS A 9 3.78 -7.92 -5.50
CA HIS A 9 4.13 -8.30 -6.87
C HIS A 9 3.65 -7.27 -7.90
N TRP A 10 2.45 -6.71 -7.75
CA TRP A 10 1.94 -5.65 -8.63
C TRP A 10 2.84 -4.40 -8.58
N ILE A 11 3.24 -3.96 -7.38
CA ILE A 11 4.19 -2.83 -7.19
C ILE A 11 5.55 -3.15 -7.85
N HIS A 12 6.00 -4.40 -7.79
CA HIS A 12 7.27 -4.82 -8.40
C HIS A 12 7.26 -4.84 -9.93
N ARG A 13 6.10 -4.94 -10.58
CA ARG A 13 6.02 -4.86 -12.05
C ARG A 13 6.52 -3.52 -12.60
N PHE A 14 6.39 -2.45 -11.82
CA PHE A 14 6.89 -1.13 -12.20
C PHE A 14 8.42 -1.07 -12.34
N ASP A 15 9.17 -2.02 -11.79
CA ASP A 15 10.64 -2.07 -11.91
C ASP A 15 11.10 -2.16 -13.36
N ALA A 16 10.27 -2.71 -14.26
CA ALA A 16 10.59 -2.76 -15.68
C ALA A 16 10.70 -1.36 -16.33
N ALA A 17 10.07 -0.33 -15.76
CA ALA A 17 10.14 1.06 -16.22
C ALA A 17 11.19 1.91 -15.47
N ILE A 18 11.79 1.37 -14.39
CA ILE A 18 12.76 2.08 -13.55
C ILE A 18 14.18 1.79 -14.05
N ARG A 19 15.09 2.79 -13.97
CA ARG A 19 16.49 2.61 -14.40
C ARG A 19 17.24 1.59 -13.57
N THR A 20 17.15 1.70 -12.25
CA THR A 20 17.81 0.83 -11.27
C THR A 20 17.14 0.99 -9.90
N ASP A 21 17.11 -0.08 -9.11
CA ASP A 21 16.65 -0.08 -7.72
C ASP A 21 17.56 0.72 -6.77
N SER A 22 18.80 0.99 -7.20
CA SER A 22 19.77 1.81 -6.47
C SER A 22 19.56 3.31 -6.68
N HIS A 23 18.59 3.71 -7.52
CA HIS A 23 18.28 5.12 -7.75
C HIS A 23 17.75 5.78 -6.48
N SER A 24 18.21 6.99 -6.16
CA SER A 24 17.85 7.68 -4.90
C SER A 24 16.34 7.88 -4.70
N LYS A 25 15.57 7.96 -5.80
CA LYS A 25 14.10 8.10 -5.79
C LYS A 25 13.33 6.79 -5.80
N TYR A 26 14.01 5.64 -5.91
CA TYR A 26 13.37 4.33 -5.99
C TYR A 26 12.49 4.04 -4.76
N ALA A 27 13.06 4.23 -3.56
CA ALA A 27 12.34 4.00 -2.32
C ALA A 27 11.11 4.93 -2.16
N VAL A 28 11.25 6.19 -2.59
CA VAL A 28 10.15 7.17 -2.57
C VAL A 28 9.02 6.71 -3.48
N PHE A 29 9.33 6.30 -4.72
CA PHE A 29 8.34 5.81 -5.66
C PHE A 29 7.63 4.55 -5.15
N LYS A 30 8.39 3.57 -4.64
CA LYS A 30 7.81 2.34 -4.06
C LYS A 30 6.90 2.63 -2.87
N SER A 31 7.30 3.58 -2.02
CA SER A 31 6.48 4.05 -0.91
C SER A 31 5.19 4.71 -1.40
N ALA A 32 5.27 5.57 -2.42
CA ALA A 32 4.11 6.22 -3.04
C ALA A 32 3.15 5.19 -3.64
N LEU A 33 3.65 4.19 -4.38
CA LEU A 33 2.83 3.10 -4.91
C LEU A 33 2.13 2.31 -3.78
N ALA A 34 2.86 1.96 -2.71
CA ALA A 34 2.28 1.25 -1.58
C ALA A 34 1.22 2.07 -0.84
N GLY A 35 1.47 3.36 -0.61
CA GLY A 35 0.53 4.29 0.04
C GLY A 35 -0.70 4.61 -0.80
N ALA A 36 -0.57 4.57 -2.14
CA ALA A 36 -1.69 4.74 -3.06
C ALA A 36 -2.63 3.51 -3.13
N VAL A 37 -2.13 2.33 -2.71
CA VAL A 37 -2.94 1.11 -2.65
C VAL A 37 -3.49 0.87 -1.24
N LEU A 38 -2.66 1.06 -0.21
CA LEU A 38 -2.95 0.67 1.16
C LEU A 38 -3.00 1.85 2.11
N ALA A 39 -4.11 1.96 2.84
CA ALA A 39 -4.27 2.85 3.97
C ALA A 39 -4.26 2.08 5.29
N TYR A 40 -3.95 2.78 6.38
CA TYR A 40 -4.19 2.26 7.71
C TYR A 40 -5.69 2.24 8.02
N ASN A 41 -6.16 1.15 8.62
CA ASN A 41 -7.52 1.10 9.14
C ASN A 41 -7.67 2.19 10.21
N ARG A 42 -8.61 3.10 10.00
CA ARG A 42 -8.79 4.29 10.84
C ARG A 42 -9.07 3.93 12.30
N THR A 43 -9.98 3.00 12.56
CA THR A 43 -10.36 2.60 13.91
C THR A 43 -9.19 1.96 14.66
N ASP A 44 -8.43 1.08 14.00
CA ASP A 44 -7.26 0.48 14.62
C ASP A 44 -6.17 1.55 14.93
N LEU A 45 -5.98 2.51 14.02
CA LEU A 45 -5.02 3.60 14.19
C LEU A 45 -5.40 4.53 15.34
N GLU A 46 -6.67 4.93 15.43
CA GLU A 46 -7.21 5.74 16.53
C GLU A 46 -7.04 5.04 17.88
N LEU A 47 -7.25 3.71 17.93
CA LEU A 47 -7.01 2.92 19.13
C LEU A 47 -5.53 2.90 19.53
N LEU A 48 -4.62 2.78 18.56
CA LEU A 48 -3.18 2.84 18.82
C LEU A 48 -2.71 4.22 19.27
N ILE A 49 -3.23 5.30 18.66
CA ILE A 49 -2.98 6.68 19.10
C ILE A 49 -3.43 6.85 20.54
N LYS A 50 -4.64 6.41 20.89
CA LYS A 50 -5.15 6.43 22.27
C LYS A 50 -4.21 5.71 23.23
N ALA A 51 -3.74 4.52 22.85
CA ALA A 51 -2.81 3.74 23.67
C ALA A 51 -1.47 4.45 23.86
N VAL A 52 -0.90 5.08 22.82
CA VAL A 52 0.34 5.84 22.95
C VAL A 52 0.16 7.07 23.84
N ARG A 53 -0.94 7.82 23.66
CA ARG A 53 -1.26 8.99 24.49
C ARG A 53 -1.44 8.64 25.97
N ALA A 54 -1.98 7.46 26.28
CA ALA A 54 -2.16 6.99 27.65
C ALA A 54 -0.85 6.80 28.44
N LYS A 55 0.32 6.84 27.77
CA LYS A 55 1.62 6.85 28.46
C LYS A 55 1.82 8.09 29.32
N ASP A 56 1.38 9.25 28.81
CA ASP A 56 1.56 10.56 29.44
C ASP A 56 0.55 11.56 28.85
N LEU A 57 -0.60 11.67 29.49
CA LEU A 57 -1.70 12.50 28.99
C LEU A 57 -1.33 13.99 28.95
N ASP A 58 -0.48 14.45 29.86
CA ASP A 58 -0.08 15.85 29.96
C ASP A 58 0.82 16.23 28.78
N THR A 59 1.84 15.41 28.51
CA THR A 59 2.75 15.61 27.36
C THR A 59 2.01 15.56 26.02
N PHE A 60 1.04 14.66 25.88
CA PHE A 60 0.32 14.48 24.60
C PHE A 60 -0.91 15.37 24.42
N SER A 61 -1.28 16.18 25.42
CA SER A 61 -2.47 17.04 25.38
C SER A 61 -2.46 18.06 24.24
N SER A 62 -1.28 18.51 23.83
CA SER A 62 -1.08 19.52 22.77
C SER A 62 -0.51 18.94 21.47
N VAL A 63 -0.25 17.63 21.41
CA VAL A 63 0.37 16.97 20.25
C VAL A 63 -0.71 16.52 19.27
N SER A 64 -0.59 16.93 18.00
CA SER A 64 -1.51 16.55 16.92
C SER A 64 -1.53 15.02 16.70
N GLU A 65 -2.60 14.49 16.09
CA GLU A 65 -2.65 13.05 15.81
C GLU A 65 -1.58 12.65 14.79
N GLU A 66 -1.33 13.52 13.82
CA GLU A 66 -0.31 13.36 12.79
C GLU A 66 1.09 13.24 13.42
N ASP A 67 1.42 14.12 14.37
CA ASP A 67 2.69 14.08 15.09
C ASP A 67 2.80 12.85 16.00
N VAL A 68 1.71 12.42 16.64
CA VAL A 68 1.70 11.16 17.40
C VAL A 68 2.07 9.98 16.49
N VAL A 69 1.46 9.89 15.31
CA VAL A 69 1.73 8.82 14.35
C VAL A 69 3.16 8.89 13.81
N CYS A 70 3.65 10.09 13.49
CA CYS A 70 4.96 10.25 12.84
C CYS A 70 6.15 10.12 13.81
N LEU A 71 5.99 10.59 15.04
CA LEU A 71 7.11 10.74 15.98
C LEU A 71 7.10 9.73 17.12
N TYR A 72 5.94 9.19 17.49
CA TYR A 72 5.78 8.39 18.71
C TYR A 72 5.29 6.97 18.47
N ILE A 73 4.67 6.70 17.32
CA ILE A 73 4.27 5.35 16.93
C ILE A 73 5.38 4.70 16.12
N THR A 74 5.83 3.53 16.57
CA THR A 74 6.88 2.79 15.86
C THR A 74 6.31 2.00 14.67
N ARG A 75 7.17 1.68 13.69
CA ARG A 75 6.79 0.81 12.56
C ARG A 75 6.30 -0.56 13.02
N ASP A 76 6.88 -1.13 14.08
CA ASP A 76 6.47 -2.42 14.62
C ASP A 76 5.04 -2.36 15.19
N GLN A 77 4.70 -1.29 15.89
CA GLN A 77 3.35 -1.08 16.38
C GLN A 77 2.33 -0.93 15.23
N LEU A 78 2.66 -0.14 14.19
CA LEU A 78 1.80 -0.02 13.01
C LEU A 78 1.61 -1.38 12.32
N GLN A 79 2.68 -2.17 12.21
CA GLN A 79 2.64 -3.48 11.56
C GLN A 79 1.72 -4.47 12.29
N HIS A 80 1.71 -4.44 13.62
CA HIS A 80 1.04 -5.46 14.42
C HIS A 80 -0.30 -5.03 15.01
N HIS A 81 -0.56 -3.73 15.18
CA HIS A 81 -1.78 -3.22 15.81
C HIS A 81 -2.70 -2.48 14.86
N VAL A 82 -2.26 -2.18 13.64
CA VAL A 82 -3.06 -1.45 12.66
C VAL A 82 -3.16 -2.25 11.37
N ARG A 83 -4.36 -2.73 11.04
CA ARG A 83 -4.59 -3.40 9.75
C ARG A 83 -4.35 -2.40 8.62
N ARG A 84 -3.84 -2.89 7.49
CA ARG A 84 -3.87 -2.13 6.23
C ARG A 84 -5.04 -2.59 5.38
N VAL A 85 -5.78 -1.64 4.84
CA VAL A 85 -6.94 -1.87 3.97
C VAL A 85 -6.69 -1.22 2.63
N THR A 86 -7.24 -1.78 1.56
CA THR A 86 -7.10 -1.19 0.24
C THR A 86 -8.01 0.02 0.06
N LEU A 87 -7.51 1.07 -0.61
CA LEU A 87 -8.24 2.32 -0.82
C LEU A 87 -9.39 2.23 -1.85
N GLY A 88 -9.43 1.18 -2.65
CA GLY A 88 -10.36 1.02 -3.77
C GLY A 88 -9.69 1.37 -5.11
N ALA A 89 -10.14 0.72 -6.18
CA ALA A 89 -9.50 0.80 -7.50
C ALA A 89 -9.43 2.23 -8.06
N GLN A 90 -10.50 3.02 -7.88
CA GLN A 90 -10.57 4.40 -8.39
C GLN A 90 -9.59 5.33 -7.66
N GLU A 91 -9.49 5.25 -6.34
CA GLU A 91 -8.58 6.10 -5.58
C GLU A 91 -7.13 5.67 -5.80
N THR A 92 -6.87 4.35 -5.88
CA THR A 92 -5.56 3.85 -6.31
C THR A 92 -5.19 4.36 -7.69
N PHE A 93 -6.10 4.35 -8.68
CA PHE A 93 -5.84 4.94 -9.99
C PHE A 93 -5.36 6.39 -9.88
N ARG A 94 -6.13 7.22 -9.15
CA ARG A 94 -5.87 8.65 -9.02
C ARG A 94 -4.50 8.92 -8.38
N LEU A 95 -4.22 8.26 -7.26
CA LEU A 95 -2.99 8.49 -6.50
C LEU A 95 -1.74 7.97 -7.23
N ILE A 96 -1.82 6.83 -7.90
CA ILE A 96 -0.70 6.30 -8.69
C ILE A 96 -0.42 7.22 -9.87
N HIS A 97 -1.46 7.68 -10.57
CA HIS A 97 -1.29 8.59 -11.69
C HIS A 97 -0.62 9.90 -11.26
N LEU A 98 -1.06 10.50 -10.15
CA LEU A 98 -0.42 11.70 -9.57
C LEU A 98 1.05 11.48 -9.22
N ALA A 99 1.37 10.35 -8.56
CA ALA A 99 2.74 10.03 -8.18
C ALA A 99 3.66 9.85 -9.41
N ILE A 100 3.15 9.23 -10.47
CA ILE A 100 3.89 9.07 -11.73
C ILE A 100 4.15 10.43 -12.38
N GLU A 101 3.13 11.28 -12.52
CA GLU A 101 3.28 12.60 -13.13
C GLU A 101 4.25 13.50 -12.35
N GLU A 102 4.19 13.47 -11.01
CA GLU A 102 5.13 14.20 -10.16
C GLU A 102 6.58 13.73 -10.37
N LEU A 103 6.80 12.41 -10.42
CA LEU A 103 8.14 11.82 -10.56
C LEU A 103 8.65 11.78 -12.01
N LYS A 104 7.82 12.08 -13.00
CA LYS A 104 8.31 12.43 -14.35
C LYS A 104 8.97 13.81 -14.36
N GLY A 105 8.53 14.70 -13.48
CA GLY A 105 9.06 16.04 -13.32
C GLY A 105 10.35 16.11 -12.49
N PRO A 106 10.74 17.32 -12.05
CA PRO A 106 11.97 17.54 -11.28
C PRO A 106 12.07 16.71 -9.99
N ALA A 107 10.94 16.32 -9.37
CA ALA A 107 10.92 15.52 -8.16
C ALA A 107 11.55 14.12 -8.34
N GLY A 108 11.52 13.58 -9.57
CA GLY A 108 12.10 12.30 -9.93
C GLY A 108 13.56 12.33 -10.34
N LEU A 109 14.20 13.51 -10.34
CA LEU A 109 15.63 13.65 -10.62
C LEU A 109 16.46 13.38 -9.35
N ASP A 110 17.58 12.68 -9.50
CA ASP A 110 18.60 12.60 -8.46
C ASP A 110 19.50 13.86 -8.41
N GLN A 111 20.49 13.85 -7.53
CA GLN A 111 21.42 14.97 -7.34
C GLN A 111 22.27 15.28 -8.58
N SER A 112 22.43 14.31 -9.50
CA SER A 112 23.15 14.46 -10.77
C SER A 112 22.22 14.76 -11.95
N GLY A 113 20.91 14.93 -11.71
CA GLY A 113 19.93 15.18 -12.76
C GLY A 113 19.53 13.92 -13.54
N VAL A 114 19.84 12.73 -13.05
CA VAL A 114 19.40 11.47 -13.65
C VAL A 114 17.95 11.20 -13.27
N THR A 115 17.13 10.80 -14.23
CA THR A 115 15.72 10.46 -14.01
C THR A 115 15.54 9.11 -13.34
N LEU A 116 14.50 8.97 -12.51
CA LEU A 116 14.10 7.69 -11.95
C LEU A 116 13.69 6.67 -13.03
N PHE A 117 12.83 7.11 -13.95
CA PHE A 117 12.33 6.28 -15.04
C PHE A 117 13.34 6.19 -16.18
N LYS A 118 13.35 5.05 -16.89
CA LYS A 118 14.21 4.83 -18.07
C LYS A 118 13.95 5.90 -19.12
N THR A 119 12.68 6.04 -19.49
CA THR A 119 12.13 7.12 -20.31
C THR A 119 10.72 7.45 -19.81
N PRO A 120 10.18 8.64 -20.16
CA PRO A 120 8.77 8.95 -19.88
C PRO A 120 7.78 7.96 -20.53
N GLY A 121 8.08 7.47 -21.73
CA GLY A 121 7.23 6.49 -22.42
C GLY A 121 7.16 5.12 -21.74
N ASP A 122 8.29 4.65 -21.19
CA ASP A 122 8.32 3.33 -20.51
C ASP A 122 7.39 3.27 -19.29
N ILE A 123 7.34 4.35 -18.50
CA ILE A 123 6.45 4.40 -17.33
C ILE A 123 4.98 4.56 -17.74
N ASP A 124 4.70 5.25 -18.84
CA ASP A 124 3.34 5.39 -19.37
C ASP A 124 2.78 4.07 -19.88
N GLU A 125 3.56 3.34 -20.68
CA GLU A 125 3.17 2.01 -21.16
C GLU A 125 2.98 1.03 -20.00
N MET A 126 3.88 1.06 -19.02
CA MET A 126 3.75 0.27 -17.79
C MET A 126 2.45 0.62 -17.05
N TRP A 127 2.16 1.91 -16.87
CA TRP A 127 0.97 2.35 -16.14
C TRP A 127 -0.31 1.92 -16.84
N VAL A 128 -0.44 2.19 -18.14
CA VAL A 128 -1.56 1.72 -18.97
C VAL A 128 -1.74 0.19 -18.83
N GLY A 129 -0.62 -0.55 -18.86
CA GLY A 129 -0.63 -1.99 -18.68
C GLY A 129 -1.12 -2.46 -17.30
N GLN A 130 -0.82 -1.71 -16.23
CA GLN A 130 -1.18 -2.08 -14.85
C GLN A 130 -2.59 -1.66 -14.44
N GLN A 131 -3.20 -0.66 -15.10
CA GLN A 131 -4.55 -0.18 -14.78
C GLN A 131 -5.61 -1.30 -14.79
N ARG A 132 -5.47 -2.29 -15.69
CA ARG A 132 -6.39 -3.44 -15.77
C ARG A 132 -6.42 -4.32 -14.50
N HIS A 133 -5.43 -4.18 -13.62
CA HIS A 133 -5.29 -4.99 -12.40
C HIS A 133 -5.73 -4.25 -11.14
N LEU A 134 -6.20 -3.00 -11.25
CA LEU A 134 -6.59 -2.22 -10.08
C LEU A 134 -7.71 -2.87 -9.28
N GLU A 135 -8.66 -3.54 -9.94
CA GLU A 135 -9.69 -4.34 -9.26
C GLU A 135 -9.13 -5.62 -8.65
N CYS A 136 -8.13 -6.24 -9.30
CA CYS A 136 -7.55 -7.51 -8.86
C CYS A 136 -6.83 -7.39 -7.52
N ILE A 137 -6.23 -6.23 -7.23
CA ILE A 137 -5.39 -6.02 -6.04
C ILE A 137 -6.17 -5.55 -4.80
N GLN A 138 -7.49 -5.28 -4.92
CA GLN A 138 -8.32 -4.82 -3.81
C GLN A 138 -8.69 -5.95 -2.84
N ASP A 139 -8.96 -5.56 -1.60
CA ASP A 139 -9.54 -6.45 -0.59
C ASP A 139 -10.92 -6.95 -1.04
N PRO A 140 -11.17 -8.28 -0.98
CA PRO A 140 -12.49 -8.79 -1.33
C PRO A 140 -13.53 -8.38 -0.28
N PRO A 141 -14.75 -8.03 -0.69
CA PRO A 141 -15.84 -7.79 0.24
C PRO A 141 -16.07 -8.99 1.15
N GLY A 142 -16.20 -8.75 2.45
CA GLY A 142 -16.50 -9.79 3.44
C GLY A 142 -15.34 -10.75 3.76
N MET A 143 -14.16 -10.58 3.15
CA MET A 143 -12.98 -11.38 3.49
C MET A 143 -12.11 -10.65 4.51
N ASN A 144 -11.81 -11.33 5.62
CA ASN A 144 -10.88 -10.79 6.60
C ASN A 144 -9.43 -11.07 6.18
N MET A 145 -8.70 -10.03 5.82
CA MET A 145 -7.29 -10.12 5.41
C MET A 145 -6.32 -10.25 6.59
N TYR A 146 -6.84 -10.26 7.82
CA TYR A 146 -6.07 -10.37 9.04
C TYR A 146 -6.75 -11.31 10.03
N ARG A 147 -5.96 -11.97 10.88
CA ARG A 147 -6.48 -12.63 12.09
C ARG A 147 -5.95 -11.96 13.33
N VAL A 148 -6.77 -11.86 14.37
CA VAL A 148 -6.30 -11.51 15.71
C VAL A 148 -5.57 -12.73 16.27
N ALA A 149 -4.26 -12.62 16.49
CA ALA A 149 -3.47 -13.70 17.04
C ALA A 149 -3.52 -13.71 18.58
N ARG A 150 -3.61 -12.53 19.19
CA ARG A 150 -3.76 -12.32 20.64
C ARG A 150 -4.17 -10.86 20.91
N ILE A 151 -4.48 -10.55 22.16
CA ILE A 151 -4.58 -9.18 22.67
C ILE A 151 -3.27 -8.83 23.39
N THR A 152 -2.84 -7.58 23.27
CA THR A 152 -1.67 -7.02 23.94
C THR A 152 -2.03 -5.70 24.58
N THR A 153 -1.52 -5.45 25.79
CA THR A 153 -1.75 -4.20 26.50
C THR A 153 -0.59 -3.23 26.27
N ILE A 154 -0.89 -2.01 25.82
CA ILE A 154 0.06 -0.90 25.65
C ILE A 154 -0.45 0.26 26.49
N ASN A 155 0.34 0.71 27.47
CA ASN A 155 -0.02 1.79 28.41
C ASN A 155 -1.45 1.66 28.97
N ASN A 156 -1.79 0.47 29.47
CA ASN A 156 -3.10 0.13 30.04
C ASN A 156 -4.28 0.15 29.04
N VAL A 157 -4.02 0.20 27.75
CA VAL A 157 -5.03 0.02 26.69
C VAL A 157 -4.80 -1.33 26.03
N ASP A 158 -5.87 -2.09 25.84
CA ASP A 158 -5.82 -3.38 25.14
C ASP A 158 -5.96 -3.19 23.63
N LEU A 159 -5.06 -3.80 22.86
CA LEU A 159 -5.05 -3.76 21.40
C LEU A 159 -4.97 -5.17 20.83
N PRO A 160 -5.65 -5.42 19.70
CA PRO A 160 -5.43 -6.63 18.92
C PRO A 160 -3.99 -6.66 18.38
N TYR A 161 -3.37 -7.84 18.44
CA TYR A 161 -2.17 -8.15 17.68
C TYR A 161 -2.57 -8.95 16.45
N TYR A 162 -2.43 -8.32 15.28
CA TYR A 162 -2.84 -8.89 14.00
C TYR A 162 -1.71 -9.68 13.34
N LYS A 163 -2.10 -10.77 12.66
CA LYS A 163 -1.28 -11.43 11.64
C LYS A 163 -1.94 -11.27 10.29
N SER A 164 -1.20 -10.73 9.33
CA SER A 164 -1.65 -10.61 7.94
C SER A 164 -1.86 -11.98 7.32
N LEU A 165 -2.92 -12.11 6.52
CA LEU A 165 -3.22 -13.28 5.70
C LEU A 165 -2.98 -13.01 4.20
N ARG A 166 -2.55 -11.78 3.85
CA ARG A 166 -2.20 -11.38 2.48
C ARG A 166 -1.00 -12.18 1.95
N GLY A 167 -1.00 -12.50 0.65
CA GLY A 167 0.17 -13.09 -0.04
C GLY A 167 0.42 -14.57 0.22
N SER A 168 -0.63 -15.38 0.43
CA SER A 168 -0.49 -16.82 0.76
C SER A 168 -0.71 -17.78 -0.41
N ASN A 169 -0.73 -17.32 -1.66
CA ASN A 169 -1.13 -18.14 -2.81
C ASN A 169 -0.29 -17.90 -4.08
N SER A 170 0.25 -19.00 -4.62
CA SER A 170 1.28 -19.12 -5.68
C SER A 170 0.78 -18.97 -7.13
N LEU A 171 -0.41 -18.41 -7.37
CA LEU A 171 -1.10 -18.45 -8.68
C LEU A 171 -0.89 -17.18 -9.52
N GLU A 172 0.31 -16.61 -9.51
CA GLU A 172 0.63 -15.32 -10.15
C GLU A 172 0.71 -15.36 -11.69
N GLY A 173 0.98 -16.54 -12.26
CA GLY A 173 1.22 -16.71 -13.71
C GLY A 173 0.03 -16.27 -14.59
N PHE A 174 -1.19 -16.33 -14.07
CA PHE A 174 -2.41 -15.96 -14.80
C PHE A 174 -2.51 -14.44 -15.08
N HIS A 175 -1.83 -13.60 -14.29
CA HIS A 175 -1.83 -12.15 -14.47
C HIS A 175 -0.73 -11.65 -15.41
N LYS A 176 -0.06 -12.54 -16.17
CA LYS A 176 0.90 -12.20 -17.22
C LYS A 176 0.26 -12.21 -18.63
N SER A 177 -0.95 -12.74 -18.76
CA SER A 177 -1.68 -12.85 -20.05
C SER A 177 -2.64 -11.68 -20.26
N PRO A 178 -2.83 -11.19 -21.51
CA PRO A 178 -3.77 -10.11 -21.82
C PRO A 178 -5.27 -10.44 -21.54
N MET A 179 -5.61 -11.69 -21.21
CA MET A 179 -6.99 -12.17 -21.00
C MET A 179 -7.54 -11.98 -19.56
N CYS A 180 -6.82 -11.29 -18.67
CA CYS A 180 -7.23 -11.17 -17.26
C CYS A 180 -8.55 -10.40 -17.04
N SER A 181 -9.00 -9.62 -18.03
CA SER A 181 -10.21 -8.79 -17.95
C SER A 181 -11.50 -9.54 -18.30
N THR A 182 -11.43 -10.74 -18.90
CA THR A 182 -12.59 -11.38 -19.55
C THR A 182 -13.28 -12.44 -18.69
N ALA A 183 -12.81 -12.70 -17.47
CA ALA A 183 -13.38 -13.75 -16.62
C ALA A 183 -14.60 -13.30 -15.78
N ILE A 184 -15.12 -12.08 -15.96
CA ILE A 184 -16.20 -11.51 -15.12
C ILE A 184 -17.57 -11.44 -15.85
N SER A 185 -17.68 -11.72 -17.14
CA SER A 185 -18.95 -11.53 -17.88
C SER A 185 -19.52 -12.79 -18.55
N GLY A 186 -19.28 -13.99 -18.00
CA GLY A 186 -19.65 -15.23 -18.68
C GLY A 186 -20.08 -16.37 -17.78
N LEU A 187 -21.17 -16.20 -17.03
CA LEU A 187 -22.01 -17.33 -16.58
C LEU A 187 -23.47 -16.92 -16.83
N PRO A 188 -24.28 -17.76 -17.53
CA PRO A 188 -25.68 -17.45 -17.78
C PRO A 188 -26.51 -17.60 -16.50
N ASP A 189 -27.64 -16.88 -16.48
CA ASP A 189 -28.60 -16.72 -15.38
C ASP A 189 -29.01 -18.02 -14.65
#